data_AF-A0A350RK01-F1
#
_entry.id   AF-A0A350RK01-F1
#
_cell.length_a   1.000
_cell.length_b   1.000
_cell.length_c   1.000
_cell.angle_alpha   90.00
_cell.angle_beta   90.00
_cell.angle_gamma   90.00
#
_symmetry.space_group_name_H-M   'P 1'
#
loop_
_entity.id
_entity.type
_entity.pdbx_description
1 polymer ?
#
loop_
_entity_poly.entity_id
_entity_poly.type
_entity_poly.pdbx_seq_one_letter_code
_entity_poly.pdbx_strand_id
1 'polypeptide(L)'
;MFLPYSQDELDEFVTPSGEVFYSFRSIVFDSWLTWSDALPDVLEQRQELDRDIFDNIVALASSLQTFHQSLPDYRPLTSTPFKVTRWWDPTDRDERWNMGKACLFSMQDYSATDLVRLIQKKTELAVTPISRRYVEAYLPDE
;
A
#
# COMPACT_ATOMS: atom_id res chain seq x y z
N MET A 1 -17.91 -17.15 10.76
CA MET A 1 -18.67 -17.30 9.50
C MET A 1 -17.86 -16.55 8.47
N PHE A 2 -17.28 -17.22 7.49
CA PHE A 2 -16.52 -16.56 6.43
C PHE A 2 -17.47 -15.80 5.51
N LEU A 3 -17.02 -14.66 5.03
CA LEU A 3 -17.67 -13.94 3.96
C LEU A 3 -17.64 -14.77 2.66
N PRO A 4 -18.62 -14.63 1.74
CA PRO A 4 -18.58 -15.31 0.45
C PRO A 4 -17.25 -15.09 -0.28
N TYR A 5 -16.65 -16.13 -0.87
CA TYR A 5 -15.35 -16.08 -1.59
C TYR A 5 -14.09 -16.07 -0.72
N SER A 6 -14.20 -15.93 0.60
CA SER A 6 -13.09 -16.16 1.51
C SER A 6 -12.76 -17.65 1.60
N GLN A 7 -11.48 -17.98 1.45
CA GLN A 7 -10.95 -19.34 1.55
C GLN A 7 -10.21 -19.56 2.88
N ASP A 8 -9.65 -18.49 3.45
CA ASP A 8 -8.97 -18.50 4.75
C ASP A 8 -9.19 -17.20 5.57
N GLU A 9 -8.68 -17.16 6.79
CA GLU A 9 -8.86 -16.02 7.71
C GLU A 9 -8.10 -14.75 7.28
N LEU A 10 -7.07 -14.87 6.42
CA LEU A 10 -6.32 -13.72 5.90
C LEU A 10 -7.04 -13.04 4.73
N ASP A 11 -8.02 -13.70 4.11
CA ASP A 11 -8.90 -13.12 3.10
C ASP A 11 -9.85 -12.07 3.67
N GLU A 12 -9.96 -11.97 5.00
CA GLU A 12 -10.84 -11.05 5.69
C GLU A 12 -10.07 -10.18 6.70
N PHE A 13 -10.60 -8.99 6.96
CA PHE A 13 -10.16 -8.17 8.09
C PHE A 13 -11.31 -7.27 8.57
N VAL A 14 -11.17 -6.78 9.80
CA VAL A 14 -12.12 -5.84 10.40
C VAL A 14 -11.48 -4.47 10.42
N THR A 15 -12.17 -3.47 9.88
CA THR A 15 -11.71 -2.08 9.94
C THR A 15 -11.78 -1.56 11.38
N PRO A 16 -11.09 -0.46 11.71
CA PRO A 16 -11.25 0.19 13.01
C PRO A 16 -12.69 0.69 13.30
N SER A 17 -13.53 0.85 12.27
CA SER A 17 -14.96 1.15 12.40
C SER A 17 -15.83 -0.08 12.72
N GLY A 18 -15.26 -1.28 12.76
CA GLY A 18 -15.97 -2.54 13.01
C GLY A 18 -16.61 -3.18 11.78
N GLU A 19 -16.27 -2.71 10.58
CA GLU A 19 -16.81 -3.24 9.33
C GLU A 19 -15.92 -4.39 8.83
N VAL A 20 -16.53 -5.46 8.31
CA VAL A 20 -15.78 -6.60 7.76
C VAL A 20 -15.51 -6.38 6.27
N PHE A 21 -14.25 -6.52 5.87
CA PHE A 21 -13.78 -6.33 4.50
C PHE A 21 -13.01 -7.56 4.01
N TYR A 22 -12.92 -7.70 2.69
CA TYR A 22 -12.02 -8.68 2.08
C TYR A 22 -10.66 -8.05 1.80
N SER A 23 -9.58 -8.78 2.05
CA SER A 23 -8.21 -8.31 1.82
C SER A 23 -7.87 -8.16 0.33
N PHE A 24 -8.47 -8.97 -0.54
CA PHE A 24 -8.30 -8.85 -2.00
C PHE A 24 -8.98 -7.61 -2.61
N ARG A 25 -9.73 -6.82 -1.83
CA ARG A 25 -10.30 -5.56 -2.32
C ARG A 25 -9.23 -4.47 -2.37
N SER A 26 -9.42 -3.56 -3.33
CA SER A 26 -8.61 -2.35 -3.44
C SER A 26 -8.72 -1.48 -2.19
N ILE A 27 -7.60 -0.93 -1.71
CA ILE A 27 -7.56 0.00 -0.57
C ILE A 27 -8.33 1.28 -0.91
N VAL A 28 -8.10 1.80 -2.12
CA VAL A 28 -8.76 2.98 -2.69
C VAL A 28 -9.57 2.53 -3.90
N PHE A 29 -10.74 3.12 -4.12
CA PHE A 29 -11.59 2.80 -5.27
C PHE A 29 -10.81 2.92 -6.60
N ASP A 30 -10.97 1.93 -7.47
CA ASP A 30 -10.31 1.85 -8.79
C ASP A 30 -8.76 1.77 -8.72
N SER A 31 -8.20 1.40 -7.56
CA SER A 31 -6.76 1.17 -7.42
C SER A 31 -6.38 -0.30 -7.59
N TRP A 32 -5.15 -0.52 -8.06
CA TRP A 32 -4.50 -1.84 -8.11
C TRP A 32 -3.89 -2.28 -6.77
N LEU A 33 -3.80 -1.37 -5.79
CA LEU A 33 -3.28 -1.68 -4.46
C LEU A 33 -4.38 -2.27 -3.60
N THR A 34 -4.16 -3.47 -3.07
CA THR A 34 -5.14 -4.22 -2.29
C THR A 34 -4.78 -4.27 -0.82
N TRP A 35 -5.77 -4.56 0.03
CA TRP A 35 -5.52 -4.72 1.47
C TRP A 35 -4.59 -5.91 1.76
N SER A 36 -4.57 -6.96 0.92
CA SER A 36 -3.61 -8.05 1.03
C SER A 36 -2.16 -7.60 0.80
N ASP A 37 -1.93 -6.53 0.04
CA ASP A 37 -0.59 -5.95 -0.10
C ASP A 37 -0.17 -5.12 1.14
N ALA A 38 -1.16 -4.62 1.90
CA ALA A 38 -0.95 -3.64 2.96
C ALA A 38 -0.98 -4.24 4.38
N LEU A 39 -1.64 -5.38 4.57
CA LEU A 39 -1.81 -6.02 5.86
C LEU A 39 -0.77 -7.14 6.06
N PRO A 40 -0.24 -7.34 7.27
CA PRO A 40 0.63 -8.47 7.58
C PRO A 40 -0.01 -9.83 7.29
N ASP A 41 0.81 -10.83 6.97
CA ASP A 41 0.39 -12.22 6.78
C ASP A 41 0.17 -12.98 8.10
N VAL A 42 0.22 -12.27 9.23
CA VAL A 42 0.05 -12.80 10.58
C VAL A 42 -1.16 -12.13 11.22
N LEU A 43 -2.17 -12.93 11.60
CA LEU A 43 -3.45 -12.43 12.10
C LEU A 43 -3.31 -11.62 13.39
N GLU A 44 -2.42 -12.05 14.28
CA GLU A 44 -2.15 -11.37 15.55
C GLU A 44 -1.62 -9.95 15.31
N GLN A 45 -0.78 -9.77 14.30
CA GLN A 45 -0.24 -8.46 13.93
C GLN A 45 -1.32 -7.53 13.36
N ARG A 46 -2.35 -8.08 12.68
CA ARG A 46 -3.49 -7.28 12.20
C ARG A 46 -4.34 -6.70 13.33
N GLN A 47 -4.27 -7.24 14.55
CA GLN A 47 -4.99 -6.70 15.71
C GLN A 47 -4.46 -5.33 16.15
N GLU A 48 -3.24 -4.99 15.73
CA GLU A 48 -2.62 -3.68 15.98
C GLU A 48 -3.12 -2.60 15.01
N LEU A 49 -3.99 -2.95 14.04
CA LEU A 49 -4.57 -2.00 13.10
C LEU A 49 -5.57 -1.08 13.82
N ASP A 50 -5.09 0.07 14.25
CA ASP A 50 -5.93 1.13 14.80
C ASP A 50 -6.41 2.12 13.72
N ARG A 51 -7.14 3.15 14.16
CA ARG A 51 -7.69 4.16 13.27
C ARG A 51 -6.61 4.97 12.54
N ASP A 52 -5.54 5.33 13.25
CA ASP A 52 -4.49 6.18 12.69
C ASP A 52 -3.67 5.41 11.66
N ILE A 53 -3.33 4.15 11.94
CA ILE A 53 -2.65 3.26 11.00
C ILE A 53 -3.49 3.03 9.75
N PHE A 54 -4.79 2.74 9.93
CA PHE A 54 -5.72 2.56 8.81
C PHE A 54 -5.77 3.82 7.93
N ASP A 55 -5.92 4.99 8.54
CA ASP A 55 -5.99 6.26 7.81
C ASP A 55 -4.66 6.56 7.09
N ASN A 56 -3.50 6.24 7.69
CA ASN A 56 -2.19 6.34 7.05
C ASN A 56 -2.05 5.42 5.83
N ILE A 57 -2.47 4.15 5.94
CA ILE A 57 -2.44 3.19 4.83
C ILE A 57 -3.29 3.71 3.67
N VAL A 58 -4.50 4.21 3.96
CA VAL A 58 -5.41 4.77 2.95
C VAL A 58 -4.84 6.02 2.31
N ALA A 59 -4.22 6.92 3.08
CA ALA A 59 -3.57 8.12 2.57
C ALA A 59 -2.41 7.78 1.64
N LEU A 60 -1.52 6.88 2.06
CA LEU A 60 -0.39 6.42 1.24
C LEU A 60 -0.86 5.77 -0.06
N ALA A 61 -1.85 4.87 0.01
CA ALA A 61 -2.45 4.24 -1.16
C ALA A 61 -3.11 5.27 -2.09
N SER A 62 -3.76 6.30 -1.55
CA SER A 62 -4.40 7.36 -2.33
C SER A 62 -3.37 8.20 -3.08
N SER A 63 -2.24 8.52 -2.45
CA SER A 63 -1.14 9.23 -3.11
C SER A 63 -0.49 8.38 -4.21
N LEU A 64 -0.25 7.09 -3.96
CA LEU A 64 0.27 6.16 -4.97
C LEU A 64 -0.69 5.96 -6.15
N GLN A 65 -2.00 5.88 -5.87
CA GLN A 65 -3.03 5.82 -6.90
C GLN A 65 -3.05 7.10 -7.74
N THR A 66 -2.99 8.26 -7.11
CA THR A 66 -2.93 9.56 -7.80
C THR A 66 -1.70 9.63 -8.69
N PHE A 67 -0.54 9.18 -8.19
CA PHE A 67 0.67 9.06 -8.97
C PHE A 67 0.45 8.15 -10.19
N HIS A 68 -0.09 6.95 -9.99
CA HIS A 68 -0.30 5.96 -11.04
C HIS A 68 -1.25 6.47 -12.13
N GLN A 69 -2.37 7.09 -11.74
CA GLN A 69 -3.32 7.72 -12.67
C GLN A 69 -2.71 8.87 -13.49
N SER A 70 -1.63 9.48 -13.01
CA SER A 70 -0.93 10.55 -13.72
C SER A 70 0.01 10.04 -14.83
N LEU A 71 0.25 8.73 -14.90
CA LEU A 71 1.13 8.12 -15.88
C LEU A 71 0.39 7.90 -17.22
N PRO A 72 1.09 8.08 -18.36
CA PRO A 72 0.47 8.02 -19.68
C PRO A 72 -0.06 6.62 -20.05
N ASP A 73 0.50 5.58 -19.44
CA ASP A 73 0.23 4.17 -19.66
C ASP A 73 -0.78 3.57 -18.68
N TYR A 74 -1.39 4.36 -17.79
CA TYR A 74 -2.39 3.88 -16.82
C TYR A 74 -3.59 3.15 -17.45
N ARG A 75 -4.21 3.74 -18.48
CA ARG A 75 -5.47 3.26 -19.07
C ARG A 75 -5.39 1.87 -19.76
N PRO A 76 -4.33 1.54 -20.51
CA PRO A 76 -4.26 0.24 -21.19
C PRO A 76 -3.93 -0.95 -20.29
N LEU A 77 -3.70 -0.77 -18.99
CA LEU A 77 -3.28 -1.85 -18.10
C LEU A 77 -4.38 -2.90 -17.89
N THR A 78 -3.99 -4.18 -18.01
CA THR A 78 -4.85 -5.35 -17.79
C THR A 78 -4.49 -6.14 -16.53
N SER A 79 -3.40 -5.75 -15.87
CA SER A 79 -2.85 -6.39 -14.67
C SER A 79 -2.17 -5.34 -13.81
N THR A 80 -2.01 -5.62 -12.52
CA THR A 80 -1.30 -4.71 -11.60
C THR A 80 0.13 -4.45 -12.10
N PRO A 81 0.54 -3.18 -12.26
CA PRO A 81 1.93 -2.84 -12.56
C PRO A 81 2.79 -2.81 -11.29
N PHE A 82 2.15 -2.84 -10.12
CA PHE A 82 2.81 -2.78 -8.82
C PHE A 82 3.27 -4.17 -8.39
N LYS A 83 4.45 -4.20 -7.80
CA LYS A 83 4.90 -5.29 -6.94
C LYS A 83 5.29 -4.70 -5.59
N VAL A 84 4.35 -4.78 -4.65
CA VAL A 84 4.57 -4.43 -3.24
C VAL A 84 5.25 -5.62 -2.56
N THR A 85 6.34 -5.36 -1.85
CA THR A 85 7.09 -6.39 -1.12
C THR A 85 6.98 -6.25 0.39
N ARG A 86 6.66 -5.04 0.85
CA ARG A 86 6.46 -4.74 2.25
C ARG A 86 5.57 -3.52 2.36
N TRP A 87 4.58 -3.62 3.20
CA TRP A 87 3.84 -2.48 3.75
C TRP A 87 3.94 -2.58 5.27
N TRP A 88 3.24 -1.69 5.97
CA TRP A 88 2.89 -1.72 7.40
C TRP A 88 3.38 -2.96 8.12
N ASP A 89 4.40 -2.76 8.95
CA ASP A 89 5.00 -3.80 9.76
C ASP A 89 4.98 -3.35 11.22
N PRO A 90 4.02 -3.84 12.04
CA PRO A 90 3.90 -3.43 13.44
C PRO A 90 5.10 -3.84 14.29
N THR A 91 5.93 -4.77 13.82
CA THR A 91 7.13 -5.24 14.53
C THR A 91 8.40 -4.47 14.19
N ASP A 92 8.34 -3.56 13.21
CA ASP A 92 9.48 -2.74 12.82
C ASP A 92 9.77 -1.63 13.84
N ARG A 93 11.05 -1.33 14.01
CA ARG A 93 11.55 -0.29 14.91
C ARG A 93 11.41 1.12 14.34
N ASP A 94 11.33 1.23 13.02
CA ASP A 94 11.10 2.50 12.34
C ASP A 94 9.60 2.80 12.35
N GLU A 95 9.25 3.94 12.97
CA GLU A 95 7.87 4.38 13.18
C GLU A 95 7.09 4.51 11.87
N ARG A 96 7.74 4.81 10.75
CA ARG A 96 7.06 4.93 9.46
C ARG A 96 6.46 3.59 9.03
N TRP A 97 7.15 2.49 9.33
CA TRP A 97 6.69 1.14 9.03
C TRP A 97 5.60 0.69 9.99
N ASN A 98 5.78 0.86 11.29
CA ASN A 98 4.79 0.39 12.26
C ASN A 98 3.51 1.27 12.30
N MET A 99 3.57 2.52 11.84
CA MET A 99 2.40 3.40 11.70
C MET A 99 1.68 3.27 10.34
N GLY A 100 2.13 2.38 9.45
CA GLY A 100 1.53 2.19 8.13
C GLY A 100 1.76 3.34 7.14
N LYS A 101 2.75 4.20 7.44
CA LYS A 101 3.15 5.36 6.64
C LYS A 101 4.17 5.04 5.56
N ALA A 102 4.72 3.83 5.51
CA ALA A 102 5.74 3.41 4.56
C ALA A 102 5.33 2.17 3.76
N CYS A 103 5.79 2.11 2.51
CA CYS A 103 5.71 0.92 1.67
C CYS A 103 6.96 0.77 0.80
N LEU A 104 7.34 -0.48 0.53
CA LEU A 104 8.41 -0.86 -0.39
C LEU A 104 7.78 -1.51 -1.60
N PHE A 105 7.96 -0.88 -2.76
CA PHE A 105 7.41 -1.39 -4.00
C PHE A 105 8.35 -1.20 -5.19
N SER A 106 8.02 -1.89 -6.26
CA SER A 106 8.55 -1.63 -7.60
C SER A 106 7.37 -1.55 -8.57
N MET A 107 7.58 -0.89 -9.71
CA MET A 107 6.58 -0.79 -10.75
C MET A 107 7.17 -1.28 -12.07
N GLN A 108 6.41 -2.08 -12.82
CA GLN A 108 6.83 -2.59 -14.12
C GLN A 108 7.21 -1.44 -15.05
N ASP A 109 8.28 -1.61 -15.85
CA ASP A 109 8.77 -0.64 -16.84
C ASP A 109 9.37 0.68 -16.29
N TYR A 110 9.43 0.85 -14.97
CA TYR A 110 10.10 1.99 -14.32
C TYR A 110 11.28 1.56 -13.46
N SER A 111 12.41 2.28 -13.56
CA SER A 111 13.51 2.12 -12.61
C SER A 111 13.23 2.89 -11.32
N ALA A 112 13.94 2.54 -10.24
CA ALA A 112 13.81 3.28 -8.98
C ALA A 112 14.12 4.78 -9.13
N THR A 113 15.09 5.13 -9.97
CA THR A 113 15.44 6.53 -10.27
C THR A 113 14.32 7.26 -11.00
N ASP A 114 13.61 6.57 -11.92
CA ASP A 114 12.47 7.15 -12.63
C ASP A 114 11.31 7.39 -11.68
N LEU A 115 11.00 6.39 -10.84
CA LEU A 115 9.94 6.47 -9.84
C LEU A 115 10.17 7.65 -8.88
N VAL A 116 11.36 7.81 -8.31
CA VAL A 116 11.68 8.94 -7.42
C VAL A 116 11.39 10.27 -8.11
N ARG A 117 11.88 10.46 -9.34
CA ARG A 117 11.70 11.72 -10.09
C ARG A 117 10.24 12.01 -10.43
N LEU A 118 9.47 10.98 -10.79
CA LEU A 118 8.09 11.14 -11.21
C LEU A 118 7.17 11.34 -10.00
N ILE A 119 7.36 10.58 -8.93
CA ILE A 119 6.54 10.66 -7.71
C ILE A 119 6.71 12.02 -7.04
N GLN A 120 7.95 12.50 -6.88
CA GLN A 120 8.24 13.82 -6.28
C GLN A 120 7.65 14.99 -7.08
N LYS A 121 7.41 14.81 -8.38
CA LYS A 121 6.81 15.83 -9.24
C LYS A 121 5.28 15.86 -9.16
N LYS A 122 4.66 14.75 -8.72
CA LYS A 122 3.22 14.50 -8.86
C LYS A 122 2.50 14.37 -7.53
N THR A 123 3.22 14.08 -6.46
CA THR A 123 2.68 13.83 -5.13
C THR A 123 3.61 14.44 -4.08
N GLU A 124 3.12 14.53 -2.85
CA GLU A 124 3.88 14.98 -1.69
C GLU A 124 4.65 13.83 -1.00
N LEU A 125 4.60 12.62 -1.56
CA LEU A 125 5.31 11.47 -1.00
C LEU A 125 6.82 11.70 -1.03
N ALA A 126 7.46 11.39 0.09
CA ALA A 126 8.89 11.25 0.13
C ALA A 126 9.26 9.83 -0.35
N VAL A 127 10.28 9.75 -1.21
CA VAL A 127 10.66 8.50 -1.87
C VAL A 127 12.17 8.34 -1.86
N THR A 128 12.63 7.15 -1.46
CA THR A 128 14.05 6.81 -1.42
C THR A 128 14.30 5.54 -2.24
N PRO A 129 15.28 5.54 -3.17
CA PRO A 129 15.63 4.34 -3.91
C PRO A 129 16.38 3.36 -3.01
N ILE A 130 15.90 2.13 -2.92
CA ILE A 130 16.53 1.05 -2.13
C ILE A 130 17.39 0.15 -3.01
N SER A 131 17.00 -0.03 -4.27
CA SER A 131 17.77 -0.77 -5.27
C SER A 131 17.53 -0.20 -6.68
N ARG A 132 18.00 -0.90 -7.72
CA ARG A 132 17.73 -0.48 -9.11
C ARG A 132 16.24 -0.48 -9.47
N ARG A 133 15.42 -1.28 -8.79
CA ARG A 133 13.99 -1.47 -9.11
C ARG A 133 13.05 -1.10 -7.97
N TYR A 134 13.51 -1.14 -6.74
CA TYR A 134 12.68 -0.92 -5.56
C TYR A 134 12.88 0.46 -4.97
N VAL A 135 11.76 1.07 -4.59
CA VAL A 135 11.69 2.34 -3.87
C VAL A 135 10.90 2.16 -2.59
N GLU A 136 11.37 2.82 -1.54
CA GLU A 136 10.59 3.05 -0.33
C GLU A 136 9.87 4.38 -0.51
N ALA A 137 8.55 4.38 -0.40
CA ALA A 137 7.74 5.58 -0.36
C ALA A 137 7.10 5.73 1.02
N TYR A 138 7.08 6.95 1.53
CA TYR A 138 6.50 7.26 2.84
C TYR A 138 5.78 8.59 2.83
N LEU A 139 4.76 8.68 3.68
CA LEU A 139 4.10 9.95 3.99
C LEU A 139 5.11 10.87 4.70
N PRO A 140 5.22 12.15 4.30
CA PRO A 140 6.06 13.11 5.00
C PRO A 140 5.54 13.32 6.44
N ASP A 141 6.46 13.57 7.38
CA ASP A 141 6.10 14.00 8.72
C ASP A 141 5.55 15.43 8.66
N GLU A 142 4.41 15.68 9.31
CA GLU A 142 3.83 17.03 9.48
C GLU A 142 4.69 17.91 10.40
#